data_AF-A0A8C2H1B4-F1
#
_entry.id   AF-A0A8C2H1B4-F1
#
_cell.length_a   1.000
_cell.length_b   1.000
_cell.length_c   1.000
_cell.angle_alpha   90.00
_cell.angle_beta   90.00
_cell.angle_gamma   90.00
#
_symmetry.space_group_name_H-M   'P 1'
#
loop_
_entity.id
_entity.type
_entity.pdbx_description
1 polymer ?
#
loop_
_entity_poly.entity_id
_entity_poly.type
_entity_poly.pdbx_seq_one_letter_code
_entity_poly.pdbx_strand_id
1 'polypeptide(L)'
;MSFYFKGSNKGFVSVQEKKNWTEAQKYCRQYHTDLASVRNQIKNDAIQKIINQTLTSCSEDDQVWIGLHRLWVWSDNSTSTFTNPFSTFWKPGINNIKNNRNSICTSVVIRDEGRWTDEDCSNQRPFVCYDDKLVLIRENKTWTEALRHCRNMDMDLVSVDSEQMQRWVKILLMKASASSAHVWLGLRHSWILGVWYWVNGQTVCYDQWASDYDKRWGDCDKMAKSGAIQTRDNTWISLPETEEINFICIK
;
A
#
# COMPACT_ATOMS: atom_id res chain seq x y z
N MET A 1 20.03 -18.37 -12.26
CA MET A 1 19.23 -18.68 -11.06
C MET A 1 18.02 -17.78 -11.08
N SER A 2 16.88 -18.29 -11.55
CA SER A 2 15.67 -17.50 -11.79
C SER A 2 14.70 -17.73 -10.64
N PHE A 3 14.40 -16.68 -9.87
CA PHE A 3 13.33 -16.71 -8.88
C PHE A 3 12.00 -16.41 -9.60
N TYR A 4 11.14 -17.43 -9.71
CA TYR A 4 9.80 -17.30 -10.27
C TYR A 4 8.87 -16.64 -9.24
N PHE A 5 8.49 -15.38 -9.46
CA PHE A 5 7.34 -14.78 -8.77
C PHE A 5 6.04 -15.28 -9.44
N LYS A 6 5.43 -16.33 -8.89
CA LYS A 6 4.06 -16.73 -9.24
C LYS A 6 3.09 -16.17 -8.20
N GLY A 7 2.18 -15.30 -8.66
CA GLY A 7 1.06 -14.77 -7.86
C GLY A 7 1.24 -13.32 -7.40
N SER A 8 1.32 -12.36 -8.34
CA SER A 8 1.17 -10.93 -8.03
C SER A 8 -0.24 -10.49 -8.37
N ASN A 9 -0.98 -10.01 -7.38
CA ASN A 9 -2.09 -9.07 -7.59
C ASN A 9 -1.52 -7.71 -7.21
N LYS A 10 -1.70 -6.67 -8.05
CA LYS A 10 -1.06 -5.35 -7.87
C LYS A 10 -1.12 -4.92 -6.38
N GLY A 11 0.04 -4.87 -5.74
CA GLY A 11 0.22 -4.43 -4.35
C GLY A 11 0.36 -5.50 -3.26
N PHE A 12 0.28 -6.80 -3.53
CA PHE A 12 0.55 -7.85 -2.53
C PHE A 12 1.47 -8.96 -3.05
N VAL A 13 2.27 -9.52 -2.15
CA VAL A 13 3.15 -10.67 -2.40
C VAL A 13 3.10 -11.68 -1.25
N SER A 14 2.99 -12.96 -1.60
CA SER A 14 3.02 -14.08 -0.64
C SER A 14 4.45 -14.63 -0.53
N VAL A 15 4.98 -14.67 0.69
CA VAL A 15 6.31 -15.16 1.02
C VAL A 15 6.20 -16.51 1.71
N GLN A 16 6.81 -17.54 1.10
CA GLN A 16 6.69 -18.94 1.53
C GLN A 16 7.63 -19.32 2.69
N GLU A 17 8.59 -18.45 3.03
CA GLU A 17 9.46 -18.66 4.19
C GLU A 17 8.65 -18.64 5.49
N LYS A 18 8.87 -19.63 6.35
CA LYS A 18 8.22 -19.67 7.66
C LYS A 18 9.01 -18.82 8.66
N LYS A 19 8.35 -17.80 9.20
CA LYS A 19 8.93 -16.88 10.21
C LYS A 19 7.94 -16.64 11.33
N ASN A 20 8.44 -16.25 12.51
CA ASN A 20 7.55 -15.71 13.54
C ASN A 20 7.01 -14.34 13.08
N TRP A 21 5.95 -13.84 13.73
CA TRP A 21 5.28 -12.62 13.26
C TRP A 21 6.20 -11.40 13.21
N THR A 22 7.10 -11.25 14.19
CA THR A 22 8.02 -10.10 14.28
C THR A 22 9.08 -10.16 13.19
N GLU A 23 9.62 -11.34 12.91
CA GLU A 23 10.56 -11.58 11.82
C GLU A 23 9.92 -11.39 10.45
N ALA A 24 8.67 -11.85 10.28
CA ALA A 24 7.88 -11.63 9.06
C ALA A 24 7.65 -10.13 8.81
N GLN A 25 7.27 -9.37 9.84
CA GLN A 25 7.15 -7.91 9.76
C GLN A 25 8.46 -7.24 9.36
N LYS A 26 9.56 -7.63 10.00
CA LYS A 26 10.90 -7.10 9.69
C LYS A 26 11.28 -7.40 8.23
N TYR A 27 10.99 -8.61 7.76
CA TYR A 27 11.20 -9.00 6.37
C TYR A 27 10.40 -8.09 5.42
N CYS A 28 9.09 -7.94 5.64
CA CYS A 28 8.26 -7.11 4.76
C CYS A 28 8.74 -5.66 4.74
N ARG A 29 9.14 -5.07 5.88
CA ARG A 29 9.68 -3.71 5.93
C ARG A 29 11.06 -3.55 5.31
N GLN A 30 11.82 -4.64 5.19
CA GLN A 30 13.14 -4.63 4.59
C GLN A 30 13.08 -4.73 3.07
N TYR A 31 12.22 -5.61 2.55
CA TYR A 31 12.19 -5.93 1.11
C TYR A 31 10.97 -5.35 0.37
N HIS A 32 9.91 -5.03 1.10
CA HIS A 32 8.63 -4.54 0.59
C HIS A 32 8.18 -3.31 1.41
N THR A 33 6.89 -3.18 1.72
CA THR A 33 6.35 -2.06 2.52
C THR A 33 6.11 -2.43 3.99
N ASP A 34 5.18 -3.35 4.27
CA ASP A 34 4.88 -3.90 5.60
C ASP A 34 4.08 -5.22 5.41
N LEU A 35 3.74 -5.91 6.51
CA LEU A 35 2.75 -6.98 6.47
C LEU A 35 1.40 -6.46 5.96
N ALA A 36 0.68 -7.31 5.24
CA ALA A 36 -0.59 -6.96 4.62
C ALA A 36 -1.65 -6.55 5.65
N SER A 37 -2.32 -5.43 5.39
CA SER A 37 -3.47 -4.97 6.16
C SER A 37 -4.75 -5.20 5.39
N VAL A 38 -5.84 -5.57 6.05
CA VAL A 38 -7.14 -5.77 5.39
C VAL A 38 -8.11 -4.68 5.81
N ARG A 39 -8.50 -3.85 4.83
CA ARG A 39 -9.35 -2.67 5.05
C ARG A 39 -10.68 -2.70 4.30
N ASN A 40 -10.89 -3.70 3.44
CA ASN A 40 -12.15 -3.97 2.75
C ASN A 40 -12.16 -5.41 2.20
N GLN A 41 -13.34 -5.84 1.74
CA GLN A 41 -13.52 -7.17 1.15
C GLN A 41 -12.62 -7.39 -0.07
N ILE A 42 -12.47 -6.39 -0.94
CA ILE A 42 -11.67 -6.51 -2.18
C ILE A 42 -10.20 -6.86 -1.86
N LYS A 43 -9.62 -6.24 -0.83
CA LYS A 43 -8.25 -6.54 -0.38
C LYS A 43 -8.18 -7.92 0.29
N ASN A 44 -9.21 -8.33 1.03
CA ASN A 44 -9.29 -9.67 1.60
C ASN A 44 -9.32 -10.75 0.50
N ASP A 45 -10.18 -10.56 -0.50
CA ASP A 45 -10.32 -11.46 -1.66
C ASP A 45 -9.01 -11.52 -2.47
N ALA A 46 -8.32 -10.38 -2.60
CA ALA A 46 -7.01 -10.32 -3.27
C ALA A 46 -5.95 -11.15 -2.54
N ILE A 47 -5.88 -11.04 -1.21
CA ILE A 47 -4.98 -11.83 -0.36
C ILE A 47 -5.34 -13.31 -0.48
N GLN A 48 -6.63 -13.66 -0.35
CA GLN A 48 -7.11 -15.04 -0.48
C GLN A 48 -6.75 -15.64 -1.85
N LYS A 49 -6.92 -14.88 -2.93
CA LYS A 49 -6.57 -15.31 -4.29
C LYS A 49 -5.08 -15.62 -4.43
N ILE A 50 -4.20 -14.75 -3.93
CA ILE A 50 -2.75 -14.97 -3.99
C ILE A 50 -2.38 -16.21 -3.16
N ILE A 51 -2.94 -16.34 -1.97
CA ILE A 51 -2.67 -17.46 -1.09
C ILE A 51 -3.09 -18.78 -1.76
N ASN A 52 -4.31 -18.88 -2.29
CA ASN A 52 -4.81 -20.08 -2.98
C ASN A 52 -3.96 -20.46 -4.21
N GLN A 53 -3.30 -19.49 -4.85
CA GLN A 53 -2.40 -19.74 -5.97
C GLN A 53 -0.99 -20.17 -5.55
N THR A 54 -0.54 -19.77 -4.36
CA THR A 54 0.85 -19.95 -3.91
C THR A 54 1.02 -21.11 -2.94
N LEU A 55 -0.02 -21.44 -2.17
CA LEU A 55 -0.01 -22.52 -1.18
C LEU A 55 -0.84 -23.70 -1.72
N THR A 56 -0.13 -24.78 -2.06
CA THR A 56 -0.72 -26.04 -2.57
C THR A 56 -0.94 -27.10 -1.49
N SER A 57 -0.58 -26.81 -0.23
CA SER A 57 -0.73 -27.77 0.88
C SER A 57 -2.15 -27.81 1.43
N CYS A 58 -2.48 -28.99 1.96
CA CYS A 58 -3.81 -29.40 2.39
C CYS A 58 -3.86 -29.71 3.90
N SER A 59 -3.06 -29.02 4.70
CA SER A 59 -2.96 -29.18 6.16
C SER A 59 -3.81 -28.14 6.90
N GLU A 60 -4.21 -28.44 8.13
CA GLU A 60 -4.88 -27.47 9.02
C GLU A 60 -3.94 -26.34 9.47
N ASP A 61 -2.62 -26.51 9.28
CA ASP A 61 -1.57 -25.53 9.58
C ASP A 61 -1.35 -24.49 8.46
N ASP A 62 -2.11 -24.58 7.36
CA ASP A 62 -2.05 -23.67 6.22
C ASP A 62 -2.71 -22.34 6.58
N GLN A 63 -1.94 -21.56 7.32
CA GLN A 63 -2.24 -20.22 7.78
C GLN A 63 -1.10 -19.29 7.40
N VAL A 64 -1.43 -18.05 7.08
CA VAL A 64 -0.42 -17.03 6.76
C VAL A 64 -0.54 -15.82 7.67
N TRP A 65 0.61 -15.22 8.01
CA TRP A 65 0.62 -13.97 8.77
C TRP A 65 0.12 -12.79 7.93
N ILE A 66 -0.70 -11.96 8.59
CA ILE A 66 -1.07 -10.62 8.16
C ILE A 66 -0.66 -9.62 9.27
N GLY A 67 -0.77 -8.33 8.98
CA GLY A 67 -0.29 -7.26 9.84
C GLY A 67 -1.09 -7.02 11.11
N LEU A 68 -2.18 -7.74 11.38
CA LEU A 68 -2.99 -7.53 12.58
C LEU A 68 -2.35 -8.21 13.79
N HIS A 69 -2.12 -7.45 14.86
CA HIS A 69 -1.46 -7.94 16.07
C HIS A 69 -1.95 -7.20 17.32
N ARG A 70 -1.69 -7.77 18.52
CA ARG A 70 -1.85 -7.15 19.85
C ARG A 70 -2.99 -6.13 19.98
N LEU A 71 -4.14 -6.57 20.52
CA LEU A 71 -5.35 -5.76 20.64
C LEU A 71 -5.90 -5.28 19.30
N TRP A 72 -5.72 -6.10 18.25
CA TRP A 72 -6.23 -5.85 16.90
C TRP A 72 -5.79 -4.49 16.33
N VAL A 73 -4.50 -4.19 16.49
CA VAL A 73 -3.82 -3.06 15.87
C VAL A 73 -3.07 -3.56 14.65
N TRP A 74 -3.19 -2.85 13.53
CA TRP A 74 -2.43 -3.17 12.32
C TRP A 74 -0.98 -2.70 12.42
N SER A 75 -0.05 -3.46 11.85
CA SER A 75 1.40 -3.20 11.88
C SER A 75 1.80 -1.89 11.20
N ASP A 76 1.05 -1.48 10.17
CA ASP A 76 1.18 -0.21 9.48
C ASP A 76 0.47 0.95 10.22
N ASN A 77 -0.11 0.65 11.39
CA ASN A 77 -0.87 1.54 12.24
C ASN A 77 -2.16 2.07 11.55
N SER A 78 -2.72 1.32 10.59
CA SER A 78 -4.07 1.51 10.03
C SER A 78 -5.11 1.68 11.14
N THR A 79 -6.05 2.62 10.97
CA THR A 79 -7.37 2.54 11.59
C THR A 79 -8.31 1.85 10.61
N SER A 80 -8.98 0.78 11.04
CA SER A 80 -9.91 0.01 10.21
C SER A 80 -11.07 -0.47 11.08
N THR A 81 -12.31 -0.38 10.58
CA THR A 81 -13.49 -0.98 11.24
C THR A 81 -13.46 -2.50 11.20
N PHE A 82 -12.58 -3.07 10.36
CA PHE A 82 -12.33 -4.51 10.19
C PHE A 82 -11.44 -5.10 11.28
N THR A 83 -11.38 -4.50 12.46
CA THR A 83 -10.69 -5.06 13.64
C THR A 83 -11.67 -5.67 14.63
N ASN A 84 -12.98 -5.58 14.36
CA ASN A 84 -14.00 -6.11 15.24
C ASN A 84 -13.97 -7.65 15.26
N PRO A 85 -13.75 -8.30 16.43
CA PRO A 85 -13.79 -9.76 16.58
C PRO A 85 -15.16 -10.38 16.25
N PHE A 86 -16.21 -9.56 16.12
CA PHE A 86 -17.55 -9.98 15.70
C PHE A 86 -17.82 -9.79 14.20
N SER A 87 -16.82 -9.37 13.41
CA SER A 87 -16.98 -9.29 11.95
C SER A 87 -16.94 -10.68 11.31
N THR A 88 -17.60 -10.86 10.15
CA THR A 88 -17.70 -12.13 9.42
C THR A 88 -16.36 -12.71 8.96
N PHE A 89 -15.29 -11.92 9.08
CA PHE A 89 -13.93 -12.32 8.76
C PHE A 89 -13.31 -13.18 9.85
N TRP A 90 -13.80 -13.18 11.09
CA TRP A 90 -13.27 -14.06 12.13
C TRP A 90 -13.88 -15.44 12.02
N LYS A 91 -13.08 -16.48 12.29
CA LYS A 91 -13.60 -17.83 12.41
C LYS A 91 -14.61 -17.89 13.57
N PRO A 92 -15.86 -18.35 13.35
CA PRO A 92 -16.87 -18.43 14.39
C PRO A 92 -16.39 -19.32 15.55
N GLY A 93 -16.58 -18.87 16.78
CA GLY A 93 -16.30 -19.67 17.98
C GLY A 93 -14.88 -19.60 18.54
N ILE A 94 -13.98 -18.78 17.98
CA ILE A 94 -12.67 -18.52 18.60
C ILE A 94 -12.80 -17.39 19.63
N ASN A 95 -13.21 -17.75 20.85
CA ASN A 95 -13.06 -16.91 22.03
C ASN A 95 -11.78 -17.28 22.80
N ASN A 96 -10.68 -17.57 22.08
CA ASN A 96 -9.40 -17.90 22.70
C ASN A 96 -8.70 -16.61 23.14
N ILE A 97 -9.31 -15.93 24.12
CA ILE A 97 -8.64 -14.92 24.92
C ILE A 97 -7.60 -15.67 25.76
N LYS A 98 -6.47 -16.03 25.15
CA LYS A 98 -5.29 -16.47 25.90
C LYS A 98 -4.99 -15.34 26.89
N ASN A 99 -4.75 -15.69 28.15
CA ASN A 99 -4.56 -14.75 29.26
C ASN A 99 -3.46 -13.69 29.02
N ASN A 100 -2.62 -13.86 28.01
CA ASN A 100 -1.61 -12.90 27.59
C ASN A 100 -1.94 -12.26 26.23
N ARG A 101 -2.72 -11.17 26.24
CA ARG A 101 -3.09 -10.42 25.01
C ARG A 101 -1.89 -9.89 24.21
N ASN A 102 -0.70 -9.83 24.81
CA ASN A 102 0.52 -9.33 24.15
C ASN A 102 1.23 -10.37 23.28
N SER A 103 0.84 -11.65 23.33
CA SER A 103 1.39 -12.73 22.49
C SER A 103 0.43 -13.18 21.39
N ILE A 104 -0.64 -12.40 21.12
CA ILE A 104 -1.64 -12.71 20.10
C ILE A 104 -1.30 -11.97 18.81
N CYS A 105 -1.17 -12.74 17.73
CA CYS A 105 -1.01 -12.27 16.36
C CYS A 105 -2.08 -12.91 15.49
N THR A 106 -2.50 -12.22 14.43
CA THR A 106 -3.59 -12.71 13.59
C THR A 106 -3.05 -13.36 12.32
N SER A 107 -3.59 -14.53 12.01
CA SER A 107 -3.32 -15.25 10.76
C SER A 107 -4.59 -15.40 9.92
N VAL A 108 -4.43 -15.58 8.61
CA VAL A 108 -5.51 -15.91 7.68
C VAL A 108 -5.51 -17.42 7.44
N VAL A 109 -6.65 -18.07 7.70
CA VAL A 109 -6.89 -19.49 7.44
C VAL A 109 -7.35 -19.67 6.01
N ILE A 110 -6.59 -20.47 5.26
CA ILE A 110 -6.76 -20.61 3.82
C ILE A 110 -8.05 -21.37 3.47
N ARG A 111 -8.34 -22.44 4.22
CA ARG A 111 -9.47 -23.34 3.98
C ARG A 111 -10.82 -22.80 4.43
N ASP A 112 -10.81 -21.78 5.29
CA ASP A 112 -12.01 -21.23 5.90
C ASP A 112 -12.36 -19.89 5.27
N GLU A 113 -12.41 -19.85 3.93
CA GLU A 113 -12.76 -18.66 3.15
C GLU A 113 -11.85 -17.43 3.41
N GLY A 114 -10.62 -17.64 3.86
CA GLY A 114 -9.73 -16.54 4.24
C GLY A 114 -10.10 -15.88 5.57
N ARG A 115 -10.84 -16.58 6.45
CA ARG A 115 -11.16 -16.10 7.80
C ARG A 115 -9.92 -16.02 8.69
N TRP A 116 -9.99 -15.15 9.68
CA TRP A 116 -8.89 -14.80 10.55
C TRP A 116 -8.97 -15.58 11.86
N THR A 117 -7.80 -15.93 12.39
CA THR A 117 -7.66 -16.60 13.67
C THR A 117 -6.58 -15.95 14.52
N ASP A 118 -6.80 -15.96 15.83
CA ASP A 118 -5.80 -15.57 16.82
C ASP A 118 -4.82 -16.71 17.06
N GLU A 119 -3.53 -16.41 16.88
CA GLU A 119 -2.44 -17.36 16.92
C GLU A 119 -1.31 -16.88 17.84
N ASP A 120 -0.47 -17.80 18.28
CA ASP A 120 0.76 -17.44 19.00
C ASP A 120 1.75 -16.77 18.04
N CYS A 121 2.15 -15.53 18.34
CA CYS A 121 3.11 -14.78 17.53
C CYS A 121 4.45 -15.50 17.29
N SER A 122 4.80 -16.47 18.15
CA SER A 122 6.02 -17.27 18.07
C SER A 122 5.96 -18.37 17.01
N ASN A 123 4.76 -18.71 16.53
CA ASN A 123 4.56 -19.75 15.51
C ASN A 123 5.22 -19.34 14.19
N GLN A 124 5.86 -20.29 13.52
CA GLN A 124 6.51 -20.05 12.23
C GLN A 124 5.53 -20.32 11.09
N ARG A 125 5.16 -19.26 10.36
CA ARG A 125 4.20 -19.35 9.24
C ARG A 125 4.69 -18.56 8.03
N PRO A 126 4.25 -18.92 6.81
CA PRO A 126 4.34 -18.04 5.65
C PRO A 126 3.59 -16.74 5.90
N PHE A 127 3.82 -15.71 5.09
CA PHE A 127 3.28 -14.38 5.35
C PHE A 127 3.04 -13.58 4.08
N VAL A 128 2.14 -12.60 4.15
CA VAL A 128 1.79 -11.74 3.01
C VAL A 128 2.26 -10.31 3.29
N CYS A 129 3.06 -9.76 2.38
CA CYS A 129 3.51 -8.37 2.42
C CYS A 129 2.72 -7.51 1.42
N TYR A 130 2.62 -6.21 1.71
CA TYR A 130 2.34 -5.22 0.67
C TYR A 130 3.58 -5.01 -0.20
N ASP A 131 3.43 -5.09 -1.53
CA ASP A 131 4.53 -4.89 -2.50
C ASP A 131 4.53 -3.49 -3.14
N ASP A 132 3.68 -2.58 -2.66
CA ASP A 132 3.61 -1.17 -3.10
C ASP A 132 4.81 -0.36 -2.54
N LYS A 133 6.03 -0.71 -2.97
CA LYS A 133 7.25 -0.08 -2.47
C LYS A 133 7.38 1.34 -3.02
N LEU A 134 7.42 2.33 -2.14
CA LEU A 134 7.64 3.73 -2.49
C LEU A 134 9.12 4.11 -2.43
N VAL A 135 9.60 4.82 -3.45
CA VAL A 135 10.98 5.31 -3.53
C VAL A 135 10.96 6.80 -3.92
N LEU A 136 11.52 7.66 -3.06
CA LEU A 136 11.74 9.07 -3.37
C LEU A 136 13.03 9.23 -4.17
N ILE A 137 12.93 9.75 -5.39
CA ILE A 137 14.07 10.06 -6.26
C ILE A 137 14.43 11.54 -6.07
N ARG A 138 15.66 11.79 -5.59
CA ARG A 138 16.19 13.14 -5.31
C ARG A 138 16.86 13.77 -6.54
N GLU A 139 16.25 13.61 -7.70
CA GLU A 139 16.67 14.25 -8.94
C GLU A 139 15.59 15.27 -9.33
N ASN A 140 15.99 16.43 -9.84
CA ASN A 140 15.05 17.39 -10.39
C ASN A 140 14.79 16.99 -11.84
N LYS A 141 13.54 16.69 -12.16
CA LYS A 141 13.09 16.30 -13.50
C LYS A 141 11.72 16.86 -13.80
N THR A 142 11.46 17.11 -15.07
CA THR A 142 10.09 17.39 -15.54
C THR A 142 9.19 16.19 -15.28
N TRP A 143 7.87 16.39 -15.23
CA TRP A 143 6.93 15.31 -14.93
C TRP A 143 7.08 14.12 -15.91
N THR A 144 7.27 14.41 -17.20
CA THR A 144 7.43 13.39 -18.24
C THR A 144 8.75 12.61 -18.10
N GLU A 145 9.84 13.28 -17.71
CA GLU A 145 11.13 12.63 -17.46
C GLU A 145 11.11 11.79 -16.19
N ALA A 146 10.45 12.27 -15.14
CA ALA A 146 10.21 11.52 -13.91
C ALA A 146 9.44 10.22 -14.18
N LEU A 147 8.37 10.30 -14.99
CA LEU A 147 7.61 9.13 -15.43
C LEU A 147 8.49 8.10 -16.16
N ARG A 148 9.27 8.56 -17.15
CA ARG A 148 10.20 7.67 -17.88
C ARG A 148 11.24 7.06 -16.95
N HIS A 149 11.74 7.83 -15.98
CA HIS A 149 12.72 7.35 -15.02
C HIS A 149 12.15 6.22 -14.15
N CYS A 150 10.95 6.39 -13.57
CA CYS A 150 10.33 5.31 -12.79
C CYS A 150 10.11 4.04 -13.64
N ARG A 151 9.63 4.20 -14.88
CA ARG A 151 9.39 3.08 -15.80
C ARG A 151 10.64 2.33 -16.23
N ASN A 152 11.76 3.03 -16.39
CA ASN A 152 13.05 2.40 -16.65
C ASN A 152 13.57 1.56 -15.46
N MET A 153 13.02 1.74 -14.26
CA MET A 153 13.33 0.95 -13.07
C MET A 153 12.25 -0.10 -12.75
N ASP A 154 11.41 -0.47 -13.72
CA ASP A 154 10.26 -1.38 -13.55
C ASP A 154 9.28 -0.92 -12.46
N MET A 155 9.08 0.40 -12.35
CA MET A 155 8.15 1.08 -11.45
C MET A 155 7.26 2.05 -12.24
N ASP A 156 6.36 2.76 -11.58
CA ASP A 156 5.62 3.90 -12.16
C ASP A 156 5.64 5.09 -11.18
N LEU A 157 5.16 6.26 -11.59
CA LEU A 157 4.93 7.35 -10.64
C LEU A 157 3.82 6.98 -9.66
N VAL A 158 3.99 7.36 -8.39
CA VAL A 158 3.06 6.97 -7.33
C VAL A 158 1.63 7.49 -7.59
N SER A 159 0.66 6.58 -7.52
CA SER A 159 -0.74 6.95 -7.38
C SER A 159 -1.10 7.01 -5.92
N VAL A 160 -1.80 8.05 -5.49
CA VAL A 160 -2.33 8.13 -4.13
C VAL A 160 -3.83 7.90 -4.17
N ASP A 161 -4.22 6.64 -4.17
CA ASP A 161 -5.61 6.19 -4.39
C ASP A 161 -6.39 5.93 -3.09
N SER A 162 -5.75 6.16 -1.94
CA SER A 162 -6.29 5.82 -0.62
C SER A 162 -5.62 6.61 0.49
N GLU A 163 -6.30 6.72 1.63
CA GLU A 163 -5.74 7.31 2.86
C GLU A 163 -4.46 6.57 3.31
N GLN A 164 -4.40 5.24 3.09
CA GLN A 164 -3.22 4.43 3.38
C GLN A 164 -2.02 4.89 2.55
N MET A 165 -2.21 5.01 1.24
CA MET A 165 -1.15 5.45 0.34
C MET A 165 -0.69 6.87 0.66
N GLN A 166 -1.64 7.77 0.96
CA GLN A 166 -1.33 9.13 1.37
C GLN A 166 -0.49 9.15 2.65
N ARG A 167 -0.79 8.29 3.61
CA ARG A 167 0.00 8.13 4.83
C ARG A 167 1.41 7.61 4.55
N TRP A 168 1.56 6.61 3.67
CA TRP A 168 2.87 6.08 3.30
C TRP A 168 3.74 7.12 2.61
N VAL A 169 3.16 7.92 1.71
CA VAL A 169 3.83 9.06 1.08
C VAL A 169 4.27 10.08 2.14
N LYS A 170 3.38 10.45 3.09
CA LYS A 170 3.73 11.35 4.21
C LYS A 170 4.93 10.81 5.02
N ILE A 171 4.89 9.54 5.42
CA ILE A 171 5.97 8.90 6.18
C ILE A 171 7.28 8.90 5.38
N LEU A 172 7.23 8.63 4.07
CA LEU A 172 8.39 8.67 3.20
C LEU A 172 9.02 10.07 3.15
N LEU A 173 8.20 11.10 2.94
CA LEU A 173 8.67 12.49 2.87
C LEU A 173 9.27 12.96 4.20
N MET A 174 8.64 12.61 5.33
CA MET A 174 9.15 12.90 6.67
C MET A 174 10.51 12.23 6.93
N LYS A 175 10.62 10.93 6.63
CA LYS A 175 11.87 10.17 6.80
C LYS A 175 13.00 10.67 5.91
N ALA A 176 12.66 11.12 4.71
CA ALA A 176 13.64 11.63 3.76
C ALA A 176 14.08 13.06 4.08
N SER A 177 13.41 13.80 4.97
CA SER A 177 13.64 15.24 5.17
C SER A 177 13.70 15.95 3.81
N ALA A 178 12.66 15.76 2.99
CA ALA A 178 12.64 16.21 1.62
C ALA A 178 13.06 17.69 1.51
N SER A 179 14.09 17.95 0.70
CA SER A 179 14.65 19.28 0.50
C SER A 179 13.83 20.13 -0.47
N SER A 180 13.09 19.46 -1.37
CA SER A 180 12.18 20.13 -2.32
C SER A 180 10.86 20.48 -1.65
N ALA A 181 10.34 21.67 -1.92
CA ALA A 181 9.02 22.09 -1.45
C ALA A 181 7.89 21.20 -2.01
N HIS A 182 8.08 20.69 -3.21
CA HIS A 182 7.11 19.90 -3.96
C HIS A 182 7.72 18.60 -4.47
N VAL A 183 6.89 17.56 -4.61
CA VAL A 183 7.31 16.27 -5.14
C VAL A 183 6.27 15.74 -6.12
N TRP A 184 6.67 15.35 -7.33
CA TRP A 184 5.75 14.82 -8.34
C TRP A 184 5.07 13.53 -7.91
N LEU A 185 3.78 13.45 -8.25
CA LEU A 185 2.96 12.24 -8.20
C LEU A 185 2.61 11.79 -9.62
N GLY A 186 2.00 10.61 -9.77
CA GLY A 186 1.53 10.08 -11.05
C GLY A 186 0.21 10.69 -11.54
N LEU A 187 -0.24 11.81 -10.96
CA LEU A 187 -1.51 12.44 -11.28
C LEU A 187 -1.34 13.35 -12.50
N ARG A 188 -2.18 13.19 -13.52
CA ARG A 188 -2.10 13.99 -14.74
C ARG A 188 -3.45 14.53 -15.15
N HIS A 189 -3.47 15.74 -15.68
CA HIS A 189 -4.69 16.37 -16.19
C HIS A 189 -4.89 16.09 -17.68
N SER A 190 -6.06 15.59 -18.06
CA SER A 190 -6.50 15.52 -19.46
C SER A 190 -7.29 16.78 -19.82
N TRP A 191 -6.71 17.62 -20.67
CA TRP A 191 -7.40 18.83 -21.13
C TRP A 191 -8.65 18.51 -21.96
N ILE A 192 -8.59 17.48 -22.81
CA ILE A 192 -9.70 17.09 -23.71
C ILE A 192 -10.90 16.63 -22.89
N LEU A 193 -10.66 15.85 -21.84
CA LEU A 193 -11.72 15.26 -21.03
C LEU A 193 -12.08 16.11 -19.81
N GLY A 194 -11.27 17.11 -19.47
CA GLY A 194 -11.42 17.90 -18.26
C GLY A 194 -11.38 17.05 -16.99
N VAL A 195 -10.49 16.05 -16.93
CA VAL A 195 -10.39 15.15 -15.76
C VAL A 195 -8.95 14.88 -15.37
N TRP A 196 -8.74 14.62 -14.09
CA TRP A 196 -7.50 14.10 -13.54
C TRP A 196 -7.52 12.58 -13.52
N TYR A 197 -6.39 11.95 -13.82
CA TYR A 197 -6.23 10.50 -13.79
C TYR A 197 -4.84 10.09 -13.34
N TRP A 198 -4.74 8.89 -12.74
CA TRP A 198 -3.46 8.28 -12.40
C TRP A 198 -2.86 7.57 -13.60
N VAL A 199 -1.60 7.84 -13.92
CA VAL A 199 -0.95 7.32 -15.14
C VAL A 199 -0.56 5.84 -15.08
N ASN A 200 -0.59 5.25 -13.88
CA ASN A 200 -0.45 3.81 -13.66
C ASN A 200 -1.78 3.03 -13.80
N GLY A 201 -2.87 3.74 -14.13
CA GLY A 201 -4.20 3.16 -14.37
C GLY A 201 -5.05 2.96 -13.11
N GLN A 202 -4.62 3.42 -11.94
CA GLN A 202 -5.46 3.40 -10.73
C GLN A 202 -6.63 4.38 -10.82
N THR A 203 -7.72 4.05 -10.13
CA THR A 203 -8.92 4.91 -10.09
C THR A 203 -8.74 6.08 -9.13
N VAL A 204 -9.19 7.27 -9.52
CA VAL A 204 -9.20 8.46 -8.66
C VAL A 204 -10.45 8.43 -7.76
N CYS A 205 -10.41 7.61 -6.71
CA CYS A 205 -11.50 7.50 -5.72
C CYS A 205 -11.22 8.23 -4.40
N TYR A 206 -10.00 8.76 -4.26
CA TYR A 206 -9.51 9.48 -3.10
C TYR A 206 -8.84 10.77 -3.57
N ASP A 207 -9.00 11.84 -2.80
CA ASP A 207 -8.30 13.09 -3.05
C ASP A 207 -7.92 13.80 -1.74
N GLN A 208 -6.84 14.59 -1.81
CA GLN A 208 -6.39 15.46 -0.74
C GLN A 208 -5.85 16.77 -1.34
N TRP A 209 -6.63 17.42 -2.21
CA TRP A 209 -6.26 18.71 -2.82
C TRP A 209 -6.12 19.82 -1.77
N ALA A 210 -5.23 20.79 -2.03
CA ALA A 210 -5.08 21.98 -1.19
C ALA A 210 -6.34 22.86 -1.25
N SER A 211 -6.64 23.60 -0.18
CA SER A 211 -7.88 24.39 -0.04
C SER A 211 -8.00 25.57 -1.01
N ASP A 212 -6.87 26.06 -1.50
CA ASP A 212 -6.73 27.09 -2.51
C ASP A 212 -6.76 26.53 -3.94
N TYR A 213 -6.97 25.22 -4.09
CA TYR A 213 -7.18 24.59 -5.39
C TYR A 213 -8.46 25.12 -6.01
N ASP A 214 -8.30 25.98 -7.01
CA ASP A 214 -9.41 26.61 -7.69
C ASP A 214 -10.22 25.56 -8.45
N LYS A 215 -11.37 25.19 -7.90
CA LYS A 215 -12.37 24.34 -8.56
C LYS A 215 -13.00 25.04 -9.77
N ARG A 216 -12.74 26.34 -9.98
CA ARG A 216 -13.21 27.06 -11.16
C ARG A 216 -12.35 26.69 -12.35
N TRP A 217 -12.89 25.74 -13.12
CA TRP A 217 -12.62 25.60 -14.55
C TRP A 217 -12.87 26.94 -15.25
N GLY A 218 -11.85 27.77 -15.30
CA GLY A 218 -12.01 29.19 -15.67
C GLY A 218 -10.92 29.75 -16.56
N ASP A 219 -9.87 29.00 -16.88
CA ASP A 219 -8.86 29.50 -17.79
C ASP A 219 -8.40 28.44 -18.79
N CYS A 220 -8.45 28.81 -20.07
CA CYS A 220 -7.96 28.04 -21.21
C CYS A 220 -6.43 28.02 -21.24
N ASP A 221 -5.81 27.76 -20.08
CA ASP A 221 -4.37 27.65 -19.95
C ASP A 221 -3.94 26.35 -20.63
N LYS A 222 -3.39 26.49 -21.84
CA LYS A 222 -2.92 25.39 -22.69
C LYS A 222 -1.71 24.66 -22.09
N MET A 223 -1.18 25.13 -20.97
CA MET A 223 -0.03 24.53 -20.33
C MET A 223 -0.41 23.19 -19.70
N ALA A 224 0.34 22.14 -20.05
CA ALA A 224 0.16 20.82 -19.46
C ALA A 224 0.45 20.88 -17.95
N LYS A 225 -0.45 20.32 -17.15
CA LYS A 225 -0.38 20.32 -15.69
C LYS A 225 -0.43 18.90 -15.14
N SER A 226 0.37 18.69 -14.11
CA SER A 226 0.44 17.43 -13.37
C SER A 226 0.38 17.67 -11.87
N GLY A 227 0.02 16.63 -11.12
CA GLY A 227 -0.15 16.71 -9.69
C GLY A 227 1.17 16.50 -8.95
N ALA A 228 1.43 17.34 -7.96
CA ALA A 228 2.51 17.20 -7.00
C ALA A 228 1.95 17.25 -5.57
N ILE A 229 2.69 16.71 -4.62
CA ILE A 229 2.39 16.87 -3.19
C ILE A 229 3.25 17.99 -2.59
N GLN A 230 2.62 18.87 -1.82
CA GLN A 230 3.31 19.86 -1.00
C GLN A 230 3.90 19.20 0.25
N THR A 231 5.19 19.38 0.50
CA THR A 231 5.85 18.75 1.65
C THR A 231 5.44 19.32 3.01
N ARG A 232 4.96 20.57 3.07
CA ARG A 232 4.51 21.22 4.31
C ARG A 232 3.13 20.72 4.74
N ASP A 233 2.14 20.89 3.86
CA ASP A 233 0.74 20.61 4.20
C ASP A 233 0.32 19.19 3.81
N ASN A 234 1.15 18.48 3.05
CA ASN A 234 0.88 17.14 2.54
C ASN A 234 -0.44 17.09 1.75
N THR A 235 -0.73 18.14 0.99
CA THR A 235 -1.88 18.27 0.10
C THR A 235 -1.41 18.28 -1.35
N TRP A 236 -2.30 17.91 -2.26
CA TRP A 236 -2.01 17.86 -3.68
C TRP A 236 -2.24 19.23 -4.32
N ILE A 237 -1.37 19.56 -5.26
CA ILE A 237 -1.43 20.77 -6.07
C ILE A 237 -1.20 20.44 -7.54
N SER A 238 -1.67 21.30 -8.43
CA SER A 238 -1.33 21.23 -9.84
C SER A 238 -0.14 22.14 -10.13
N LEU A 239 0.90 21.59 -10.77
CA LEU A 239 2.05 22.36 -11.24
C LEU A 239 2.21 22.20 -12.76
N PRO A 240 2.81 23.19 -13.45
CA PRO A 240 3.20 23.06 -14.85
C PRO A 240 4.15 21.87 -15.05
N GLU A 241 3.96 21.07 -16.11
CA GLU A 241 4.84 19.93 -16.41
C GLU A 241 6.30 20.34 -16.69
N THR A 242 6.57 21.64 -16.92
CA THR A 242 7.91 22.22 -17.11
C THR A 242 8.72 22.36 -15.82
N GLU A 243 8.08 22.27 -14.65
CA GLU A 243 8.78 22.33 -13.36
C GLU A 243 9.68 21.10 -13.17
N GLU A 244 10.89 21.33 -12.67
CA GLU A 244 11.85 20.27 -12.37
C GLU A 244 11.97 20.06 -10.86
N ILE A 245 11.33 19.00 -10.36
CA ILE A 245 11.29 18.69 -8.93
C ILE A 245 11.53 17.19 -8.70
N ASN A 246 11.76 16.83 -7.43
CA ASN A 246 11.87 15.43 -7.01
C ASN A 246 10.55 14.69 -7.23
N PHE A 247 10.59 13.36 -7.26
CA PHE A 247 9.42 12.55 -7.60
C PHE A 247 9.44 11.21 -6.86
N ILE A 248 8.25 10.61 -6.69
CA ILE A 248 8.11 9.32 -6.01
C ILE A 248 7.70 8.25 -7.01
N CYS A 249 8.48 7.17 -7.07
CA CYS A 249 8.13 5.97 -7.80
C CYS A 249 7.43 4.97 -6.87
N ILE A 250 6.53 4.17 -7.43
CA ILE A 250 5.87 3.02 -6.82
C ILE A 250 6.09 1.78 -7.69
N LYS A 251 6.33 0.64 -7.06
CA LYS A 251 6.42 -0.65 -7.75
C LYS A 251 5.04 -1.26 -8.00
#